data_AF-A0A356TS11-F1
#
_entry.id   AF-A0A356TS11-F1
#
_cell.length_a   1.000
_cell.length_b   1.000
_cell.length_c   1.000
_cell.angle_alpha   90.00
_cell.angle_beta   90.00
_cell.angle_gamma   90.00
#
_symmetry.space_group_name_H-M   'P 1'
#
loop_
_entity.id
_entity.type
_entity.pdbx_description
1 polymer ?
#
loop_
_entity_poly.entity_id
_entity_poly.type
_entity_poly.pdbx_seq_one_letter_code
_entity_poly.pdbx_strand_id
1 'polypeptide(L)'
;MLLAGCALERSGLAPADGATPPFDAEIGRDGQVIDGQVIDDDAGRDSGVDGCTPGPELCNGVDDDCDPATPDGADEATLGATCDGDDVDLCEEGVIACVDGSLVCEDDGDQPDEVELCNGLDDDC
;
A
#
# COMPACT_ATOMS: atom_id res chain seq x y z
N MET A 1 14.01 -54.46 40.41
CA MET A 1 12.56 -54.39 40.66
C MET A 1 12.31 -53.17 41.54
N LEU A 2 11.30 -52.37 41.17
CA LEU A 2 10.90 -51.05 41.68
C LEU A 2 11.57 -49.81 41.02
N LEU A 3 10.80 -49.25 40.08
CA LEU A 3 10.81 -47.86 39.65
C LEU A 3 10.30 -46.94 40.78
N ALA A 4 10.83 -45.73 40.87
CA ALA A 4 10.07 -44.56 41.33
C ALA A 4 10.77 -43.30 40.81
N GLY A 5 10.13 -42.62 39.87
CA GLY A 5 10.53 -41.30 39.40
C GLY A 5 10.19 -40.22 40.41
N CYS A 6 11.02 -39.18 40.44
CA CYS A 6 10.68 -37.91 41.06
C CYS A 6 10.44 -36.91 39.92
N ALA A 7 9.17 -36.59 39.66
CA ALA A 7 8.81 -35.45 38.84
C ALA A 7 9.09 -34.17 39.64
N LEU A 8 9.95 -33.30 39.11
CA LEU A 8 10.19 -31.96 39.65
C LEU A 8 9.45 -30.96 38.76
N GLU A 9 8.24 -30.60 39.18
CA GLU A 9 7.57 -29.40 38.69
C GLU A 9 8.14 -28.18 39.42
N ARG A 10 8.63 -27.18 38.67
CA ARG A 10 8.55 -25.78 39.11
C ARG A 10 8.51 -24.83 37.92
N SER A 11 7.39 -24.11 37.88
CA SER A 11 7.31 -22.66 37.72
C SER A 11 7.85 -22.04 36.44
N GLY A 12 6.89 -21.63 35.61
CA GLY A 12 7.12 -20.76 34.47
C GLY A 12 7.89 -19.49 34.80
N LEU A 13 8.86 -19.22 33.95
CA LEU A 13 9.36 -17.91 33.50
C LEU A 13 9.96 -18.20 32.11
N ALA A 14 9.39 -17.59 31.08
CA ALA A 14 9.74 -17.80 29.68
C ALA A 14 11.16 -17.34 29.35
N PRO A 15 11.87 -17.99 28.41
CA PRO A 15 12.64 -17.29 27.39
C PRO A 15 11.70 -16.89 26.26
N ALA A 16 11.63 -15.59 25.97
CA ALA A 16 11.20 -15.11 24.68
C ALA A 16 12.15 -15.67 23.60
N ASP A 17 11.58 -15.95 22.42
CA ASP A 17 12.19 -16.05 21.09
C ASP A 17 11.91 -17.39 20.37
N GLY A 18 10.99 -17.34 19.39
CA GLY A 18 11.09 -18.16 18.17
C GLY A 18 9.97 -19.16 17.86
N ALA A 19 8.97 -18.69 17.09
CA ALA A 19 8.28 -19.37 15.98
C ALA A 19 7.25 -20.52 16.22
N THR A 20 5.95 -20.11 16.14
CA THR A 20 4.71 -20.86 15.72
C THR A 20 4.24 -22.06 16.58
N PRO A 21 2.94 -22.45 16.66
CA PRO A 21 1.64 -21.89 16.20
C PRO A 21 0.61 -21.80 17.40
N PRO A 22 -0.71 -21.45 17.29
CA PRO A 22 -1.75 -22.20 16.55
C PRO A 22 -2.85 -21.29 15.93
N PHE A 23 -2.88 -21.16 14.61
CA PHE A 23 -4.12 -20.72 13.93
C PHE A 23 -4.87 -21.95 13.43
N ASP A 24 -5.24 -22.83 14.36
CA ASP A 24 -6.42 -23.67 14.16
C ASP A 24 -7.55 -22.99 14.94
N ALA A 25 -8.26 -22.11 14.25
CA ALA A 25 -9.59 -21.67 14.64
C ALA A 25 -10.41 -21.50 13.37
N GLU A 26 -10.85 -22.66 12.89
CA GLU A 26 -12.00 -22.88 12.01
C GLU A 26 -11.95 -22.12 10.67
N ILE A 27 -11.48 -22.83 9.63
CA ILE A 27 -12.05 -22.67 8.30
C ILE A 27 -13.56 -22.74 8.52
N GLY A 28 -14.21 -21.58 8.37
CA GLY A 28 -15.65 -21.41 8.43
C GLY A 28 -16.29 -22.44 7.51
N ARG A 29 -16.67 -23.55 8.12
CA ARG A 29 -17.68 -24.45 7.61
C ARG A 29 -18.95 -23.59 7.55
N ASP A 30 -19.24 -23.07 6.36
CA ASP A 30 -20.58 -22.92 5.76
C ASP A 30 -20.49 -22.03 4.51
N GLY A 31 -19.66 -22.41 3.53
CA GLY A 31 -19.77 -21.89 2.17
C GLY A 31 -21.12 -22.30 1.59
N GLN A 32 -22.11 -21.40 1.64
CA GLN A 32 -23.42 -21.64 1.06
C GLN A 32 -23.29 -21.62 -0.46
N VAL A 33 -23.24 -22.81 -1.06
CA VAL A 33 -23.41 -22.98 -2.51
C VAL A 33 -24.79 -22.51 -2.93
N ILE A 34 -24.87 -21.39 -3.65
CA ILE A 34 -26.03 -21.03 -4.47
C ILE A 34 -25.64 -21.28 -5.92
N ASP A 35 -26.39 -22.16 -6.60
CA ASP A 35 -26.19 -22.52 -8.02
C ASP A 35 -24.78 -23.02 -8.40
N GLY A 36 -24.08 -23.67 -7.47
CA GLY A 36 -22.79 -24.31 -7.75
C GLY A 36 -21.57 -23.39 -7.77
N GLN A 37 -21.72 -22.13 -7.36
CA GLN A 37 -20.61 -21.19 -7.19
C GLN A 37 -20.26 -21.06 -5.71
N VAL A 38 -18.97 -21.23 -5.38
CA VAL A 38 -18.43 -20.81 -4.09
C VAL A 38 -18.30 -19.29 -4.12
N ILE A 39 -18.87 -18.61 -3.14
CA ILE A 39 -18.64 -17.18 -2.94
C ILE A 39 -17.66 -17.15 -1.78
N ASP A 40 -16.39 -16.92 -2.09
CA ASP A 40 -15.37 -16.81 -1.07
C ASP A 40 -15.54 -15.43 -0.40
N ASP A 41 -15.94 -15.42 0.88
CA ASP A 41 -16.08 -14.20 1.70
C ASP A 41 -14.71 -13.55 2.03
N ASP A 42 -13.62 -14.03 1.42
CA ASP A 42 -12.25 -13.54 1.55
C ASP A 42 -11.85 -12.69 0.33
N ALA A 43 -12.44 -11.50 0.20
CA ALA A 43 -12.05 -10.49 -0.79
C ALA A 43 -10.67 -9.86 -0.50
N GLY A 44 -9.64 -10.66 -0.23
CA GLY A 44 -8.34 -10.16 0.20
C GLY A 44 -7.14 -11.02 -0.15
N ARG A 45 -7.26 -12.12 -0.92
CA ARG A 45 -6.08 -12.87 -1.36
C ARG A 45 -6.23 -13.78 -2.60
N ASP A 46 -7.35 -13.72 -3.31
CA ASP A 46 -7.51 -14.45 -4.57
C ASP A 46 -7.22 -13.54 -5.76
N SER A 47 -6.10 -13.83 -6.42
CA SER A 47 -5.72 -13.29 -7.72
C SER A 47 -6.68 -13.80 -8.80
N GLY A 48 -7.85 -13.19 -8.89
CA GLY A 48 -8.81 -13.46 -9.96
C GLY A 48 -10.26 -13.35 -9.51
N VAL A 49 -10.72 -12.16 -9.17
CA VAL A 49 -12.16 -11.96 -8.97
C VAL A 49 -12.88 -12.09 -10.32
N ASP A 50 -13.76 -13.08 -10.38
CA ASP A 50 -14.79 -13.29 -11.39
C ASP A 50 -15.73 -12.05 -11.43
N GLY A 51 -15.24 -10.95 -12.00
CA GLY A 51 -15.94 -9.67 -12.04
C GLY A 51 -15.10 -8.42 -12.29
N CYS A 52 -13.77 -8.46 -12.16
CA CYS A 52 -12.90 -7.33 -12.48
C CYS A 52 -12.43 -7.41 -13.93
N THR A 53 -12.56 -6.33 -14.69
CA THR A 53 -12.07 -6.22 -16.07
C THR A 53 -10.86 -5.31 -16.06
N PRO A 54 -9.63 -5.83 -16.16
CA PRO A 54 -8.42 -5.02 -16.04
C PRO A 54 -8.41 -3.84 -17.02
N GLY A 55 -8.27 -2.65 -16.45
CA GLY A 55 -8.03 -1.38 -17.12
C GLY A 55 -6.64 -0.83 -16.78
N PRO A 56 -6.28 0.35 -17.31
CA PRO A 56 -5.11 1.07 -16.85
C PRO A 56 -5.33 1.59 -15.43
N GLU A 57 -4.29 1.59 -14.60
CA GLU A 57 -4.29 2.22 -13.29
C GLU A 57 -4.37 3.74 -13.41
N LEU A 58 -5.52 4.31 -13.05
CA LEU A 58 -5.77 5.75 -13.06
C LEU A 58 -5.84 6.24 -11.63
N CYS A 59 -5.24 7.40 -11.36
CA CYS A 59 -5.27 7.99 -10.03
C CYS A 59 -6.70 8.41 -9.62
N ASN A 60 -7.49 7.47 -9.10
CA ASN A 60 -8.91 7.63 -8.81
C ASN A 60 -9.34 6.96 -7.49
N GLY A 61 -8.40 6.31 -6.79
CA GLY A 61 -8.64 5.61 -5.54
C GLY A 61 -9.24 4.21 -5.69
N VAL A 62 -9.21 3.62 -6.89
CA VAL A 62 -9.71 2.28 -7.23
C VAL A 62 -8.59 1.47 -7.87
N ASP A 63 -8.56 0.18 -7.57
CA ASP A 63 -7.73 -0.81 -8.26
C ASP A 63 -8.40 -1.15 -9.61
N ASP A 64 -7.99 -0.45 -10.67
CA ASP A 64 -8.52 -0.54 -12.03
C ASP A 64 -7.88 -1.70 -12.81
N ASP A 65 -6.63 -2.07 -12.52
CA ASP A 65 -5.91 -3.15 -13.21
C ASP A 65 -6.12 -4.53 -12.57
N CYS A 66 -6.82 -4.57 -11.43
CA CYS A 66 -7.12 -5.74 -10.63
C CYS A 66 -5.85 -6.43 -10.07
N ASP A 67 -4.72 -5.71 -10.00
CA ASP A 67 -3.47 -6.16 -9.42
C ASP A 67 -3.14 -5.31 -8.17
N PRO A 68 -3.34 -5.85 -6.95
CA PRO A 68 -3.06 -5.11 -5.72
C PRO A 68 -1.56 -4.85 -5.50
N ALA A 69 -0.68 -5.39 -6.36
CA ALA A 69 0.74 -5.05 -6.37
C ALA A 69 1.06 -3.78 -7.18
N THR A 70 0.16 -3.39 -8.09
CA THR A 70 0.25 -2.14 -8.83
C THR A 70 -0.38 -1.02 -7.97
N PRO A 71 0.34 0.08 -7.70
CA PRO A 71 -0.21 1.21 -6.97
C PRO A 71 -1.18 2.03 -7.84
N ASP A 72 -2.11 2.71 -7.17
CA ASP A 72 -3.07 3.66 -7.77
C ASP A 72 -2.36 4.67 -8.70
N GLY A 73 -2.84 4.77 -9.94
CA GLY A 73 -2.28 5.68 -10.94
C GLY A 73 -0.96 5.26 -11.58
N ALA A 74 -0.50 4.01 -11.41
CA ALA A 74 0.75 3.53 -12.01
C ALA A 74 0.83 3.67 -13.55
N ASP A 75 -0.31 3.74 -14.25
CA ASP A 75 -0.37 3.96 -15.69
C ASP A 75 -0.56 5.43 -16.09
N GLU A 76 -0.64 6.35 -15.12
CA GLU A 76 -0.69 7.80 -15.36
C GLU A 76 0.67 8.30 -15.89
N ALA A 77 0.64 8.92 -17.06
CA ALA A 77 1.86 9.31 -17.78
C ALA A 77 2.71 10.35 -17.03
N THR A 78 2.09 11.14 -16.14
CA THR A 78 2.75 12.23 -15.42
C THR A 78 3.03 11.88 -13.96
N LEU A 79 2.64 10.70 -13.46
CA LEU A 79 2.92 10.31 -12.09
C LEU A 79 4.43 10.25 -11.86
N GLY A 80 4.92 10.93 -10.83
CA GLY A 80 6.34 11.06 -10.53
C GLY A 80 7.11 12.06 -11.40
N ALA A 81 6.45 12.79 -12.31
CA ALA A 81 7.10 13.88 -13.04
C ALA A 81 7.35 15.08 -12.12
N THR A 82 8.39 15.86 -12.43
CA THR A 82 8.62 17.14 -11.77
C THR A 82 7.50 18.11 -12.11
N CYS A 83 7.18 18.98 -11.18
CA CYS A 83 6.19 20.02 -11.35
C CYS A 83 6.58 21.23 -10.53
N ASP A 84 6.26 22.39 -11.08
CA ASP A 84 6.26 23.66 -10.39
C ASP A 84 5.02 23.70 -9.50
N GLY A 85 5.24 23.96 -8.21
CA GLY A 85 4.19 24.02 -7.20
C GLY A 85 3.23 25.19 -7.40
N ASP A 86 2.40 25.42 -6.38
CA ASP A 86 1.61 26.65 -6.28
C ASP A 86 2.40 27.71 -5.46
N ASP A 87 3.69 27.87 -5.72
CA ASP A 87 4.59 28.87 -5.13
C ASP A 87 4.89 30.00 -6.14
N VAL A 88 5.81 30.87 -5.73
CA VAL A 88 6.11 32.12 -6.44
C VAL A 88 7.37 32.03 -7.27
N ASP A 89 8.26 31.10 -6.91
CA ASP A 89 9.35 30.70 -7.78
C ASP A 89 8.76 29.90 -8.95
N LEU A 90 9.48 29.76 -10.07
CA LEU A 90 9.01 28.94 -11.20
C LEU A 90 9.79 27.64 -11.24
N CYS A 91 10.06 27.10 -10.06
CA CYS A 91 11.05 26.08 -9.85
C CYS A 91 10.31 24.75 -9.69
N GLU A 92 10.61 23.81 -10.59
CA GLU A 92 9.97 22.50 -10.62
C GLU A 92 10.53 21.57 -9.51
N GLU A 93 10.31 21.95 -8.25
CA GLU A 93 10.83 21.31 -7.05
C GLU A 93 9.92 20.17 -6.59
N GLY A 94 8.63 20.34 -6.86
CA GLY A 94 7.60 19.38 -6.57
C GLY A 94 7.64 18.15 -7.46
N VAL A 95 6.87 17.15 -7.02
CA VAL A 95 6.65 15.91 -7.77
C VAL A 95 5.17 15.62 -7.85
N ILE A 96 4.70 15.24 -9.04
CA ILE A 96 3.32 14.83 -9.23
C ILE A 96 3.10 13.49 -8.49
N ALA A 97 2.22 13.49 -7.51
CA ALA A 97 1.80 12.32 -6.76
C ALA A 97 0.30 12.08 -6.90
N CYS A 98 -0.12 10.85 -6.63
CA CYS A 98 -1.53 10.50 -6.51
C CYS A 98 -1.98 10.72 -5.08
N VAL A 99 -2.79 11.75 -4.84
CA VAL A 99 -3.28 12.12 -3.50
C VAL A 99 -4.79 12.17 -3.51
N ASP A 100 -5.43 11.40 -2.63
CA ASP A 100 -6.89 11.32 -2.49
C ASP A 100 -7.64 11.06 -3.82
N GLY A 101 -7.06 10.25 -4.71
CA GLY A 101 -7.66 9.89 -6.01
C GLY A 101 -7.61 11.02 -7.03
N SER A 102 -6.57 11.84 -7.00
CA SER A 102 -6.27 12.85 -8.01
C SER A 102 -4.76 13.10 -8.12
N LEU A 103 -4.29 13.41 -9.33
CA LEU A 103 -2.91 13.84 -9.54
C LEU A 103 -2.73 15.24 -8.96
N VAL A 104 -1.78 15.38 -8.03
CA VAL A 104 -1.45 16.62 -7.31
C VAL A 104 0.05 16.85 -7.41
N CYS A 105 0.48 18.09 -7.65
CA CYS A 105 1.88 18.46 -7.48
C CYS A 105 2.16 18.60 -5.98
N GLU A 106 2.97 17.69 -5.42
CA GLU A 106 3.46 17.82 -4.05
C GLU A 106 4.75 18.62 -4.07
N ASP A 107 4.62 19.91 -3.81
CA ASP A 107 5.72 20.85 -3.57
C ASP A 107 5.61 21.41 -2.15
N ASP A 108 6.73 21.48 -1.44
CA ASP A 108 6.79 22.08 -0.10
C ASP A 108 7.11 23.58 -0.14
N GLY A 109 7.49 24.12 -1.30
CA GLY A 109 7.75 25.55 -1.51
C GLY A 109 8.81 26.10 -0.56
N ASP A 110 9.72 25.25 -0.08
CA ASP A 110 10.66 25.54 1.00
C ASP A 110 12.10 25.67 0.45
N GLN A 111 12.30 26.50 -0.57
CA GLN A 111 13.63 26.98 -1.01
C GLN A 111 13.79 28.49 -0.74
N PRO A 112 14.94 28.92 -0.20
CA PRO A 112 15.29 30.33 -0.15
C PRO A 112 15.86 30.77 -1.49
N ASP A 113 15.20 31.76 -2.06
CA ASP A 113 15.54 32.53 -3.24
C ASP A 113 17.07 32.76 -3.44
N GLU A 114 17.64 32.35 -4.59
CA GLU A 114 18.89 32.93 -5.12
C GLU A 114 18.69 34.42 -5.54
N VAL A 115 19.52 34.98 -6.42
CA VAL A 115 19.35 36.37 -6.88
C VAL A 115 18.91 36.41 -8.33
N GLU A 116 17.68 36.87 -8.52
CA GLU A 116 17.03 37.24 -9.77
C GLU A 116 17.91 38.05 -10.75
N LEU A 117 17.84 37.66 -12.02
CA LEU A 117 18.72 38.12 -13.10
C LEU A 117 18.03 39.03 -14.12
N CYS A 118 16.74 39.32 -13.94
CA CYS A 118 15.92 40.22 -14.78
C CYS A 118 15.82 39.74 -16.23
N ASN A 119 15.63 38.43 -16.44
CA ASN A 119 15.65 37.80 -17.75
C ASN A 119 14.25 37.40 -18.29
N GLY A 120 13.21 37.42 -17.45
CA GLY A 120 11.84 37.04 -17.81
C GLY A 120 11.45 35.59 -17.51
N LEU A 121 12.29 34.87 -16.77
CA LEU A 121 12.01 33.64 -16.04
C LEU A 121 12.26 33.90 -14.54
N ASP A 122 11.93 32.93 -13.71
CA ASP A 122 12.18 32.96 -12.27
C ASP A 122 13.44 32.16 -12.01
N ASP A 123 14.50 32.90 -11.66
CA ASP A 123 15.89 32.47 -11.76
C ASP A 123 16.53 32.27 -10.39
N ASP A 124 15.73 32.38 -9.33
CA ASP A 124 16.18 32.28 -7.97
C ASP A 124 15.69 31.05 -7.21
N CYS A 125 15.61 29.89 -7.87
CA CYS A 125 15.61 28.56 -7.21
C CYS A 125 16.94 28.26 -6.46
#